data_AF-A0A1G1H7C6-F1
#
_entry.id   AF-A0A1G1H7C6-F1
#
_cell.length_a   1.000
_cell.length_b   1.000
_cell.length_c   1.000
_cell.angle_alpha   90.00
_cell.angle_beta   90.00
_cell.angle_gamma   90.00
#
_symmetry.space_group_name_H-M   'P 1'
#
loop_
_entity.id
_entity.type
_entity.pdbx_description
1 polymer ?
#
loop_
_entity_poly.entity_id
_entity_poly.type
_entity_poly.pdbx_seq_one_letter_code
_entity_poly.pdbx_strand_id
1 'polypeptide(L)' 'MTATSIKDNLIAQVEKLPYDLQLRVLDFVKALAPKGVEGKSLLQFEGIIPPDDLQLISKAIEEGCEKVDIGEW' A
#
# COMPACT_ATOMS: atom_id res chain seq x y z
N MET A 1 18.21 -21.07 13.41
CA MET A 1 19.26 -21.02 12.37
C MET A 1 18.66 -21.32 10.99
N THR A 2 17.79 -20.47 10.44
CA THR A 2 17.10 -20.78 9.16
C THR A 2 16.99 -19.62 8.17
N ALA A 3 17.23 -18.36 8.59
CA ALA A 3 17.17 -17.22 7.66
C ALA A 3 18.33 -17.19 6.66
N THR A 4 19.50 -17.71 7.04
CA THR A 4 20.70 -17.74 6.20
C THR A 4 20.57 -18.70 5.01
N SER A 5 19.61 -19.63 4.96
CA SER A 5 19.54 -20.62 3.86
C SER A 5 18.68 -20.18 2.66
N ILE A 6 17.66 -19.36 2.85
CA ILE A 6 16.74 -18.96 1.75
C ILE A 6 17.38 -17.90 0.85
N LYS A 7 18.06 -16.93 1.44
CA LYS A 7 18.77 -15.88 0.68
C LYS A 7 19.82 -16.49 -0.25
N ASP A 8 20.66 -17.38 0.28
CA ASP A 8 21.76 -17.97 -0.49
C ASP A 8 21.24 -18.92 -1.57
N ASN A 9 20.16 -19.66 -1.30
CA ASN A 9 19.50 -20.48 -2.30
C ASN A 9 18.89 -19.64 -3.43
N LEU A 10 18.24 -18.52 -3.11
CA LEU A 10 17.68 -17.61 -4.10
C LEU A 10 18.77 -17.04 -5.02
N ILE A 11 19.90 -16.60 -4.44
CA ILE A 11 21.05 -16.11 -5.21
C ILE A 11 21.56 -17.20 -6.16
N ALA A 12 21.82 -18.41 -5.65
CA ALA A 12 22.33 -19.52 -6.44
C ALA A 12 21.40 -19.97 -7.58
N GLN A 13 20.09 -19.73 -7.46
CA GLN A 13 19.13 -20.01 -8.53
C GLN A 13 19.07 -18.87 -9.54
N VAL A 14 19.10 -17.61 -9.09
CA VAL A 14 19.08 -16.43 -9.97
C VAL A 14 20.34 -16.36 -10.84
N GLU A 15 21.52 -16.71 -10.31
CA GLU A 15 22.77 -16.73 -11.06
C GLU A 15 22.77 -17.70 -12.26
N LYS A 16 21.93 -18.74 -12.22
CA LYS A 16 21.80 -19.73 -13.31
C LYS A 16 20.83 -19.28 -14.40
N LEU A 17 20.07 -18.22 -14.19
CA LEU A 17 19.07 -17.74 -15.14
C LEU A 17 19.71 -16.87 -16.23
N PRO A 18 19.21 -16.93 -17.47
CA PRO A 18 19.44 -15.89 -18.49
C PRO A 18 19.07 -14.49 -17.98
N TYR A 19 19.72 -13.46 -18.52
CA TYR A 19 19.61 -12.08 -18.05
C TYR A 19 18.16 -11.54 -18.04
N ASP A 20 17.38 -11.84 -19.08
CA ASP A 20 15.97 -11.45 -19.18
C ASP A 20 15.12 -12.04 -18.04
N LEU A 21 15.39 -13.29 -17.65
CA LEU A 21 14.73 -13.94 -16.54
C LEU A 21 15.22 -13.41 -15.18
N GLN A 22 16.49 -13.03 -15.06
CA GLN A 22 16.98 -12.34 -13.86
C GLN A 22 16.26 -11.00 -13.65
N LEU A 23 16.07 -10.21 -14.72
CA LEU A 23 15.29 -8.97 -14.68
C LEU A 23 13.84 -9.23 -14.24
N ARG A 24 13.21 -10.27 -14.78
CA ARG A 24 11.84 -10.64 -14.40
C ARG A 24 11.72 -11.01 -12.92
N VAL A 25 12.70 -11.74 -12.37
CA VAL A 25 12.74 -12.06 -10.94
C VAL A 25 12.93 -10.79 -10.11
N LEU A 26 13.82 -9.89 -10.52
CA LEU A 26 14.05 -8.62 -9.85
C LEU A 26 12.76 -7.78 -9.79
N ASP A 27 12.04 -7.68 -10.91
CA ASP A 27 10.77 -6.94 -10.98
C ASP A 27 9.69 -7.58 -10.10
N PHE A 28 9.62 -8.91 -10.05
CA PHE A 28 8.72 -9.63 -9.16
C PHE A 28 9.03 -9.33 -7.68
N VAL A 29 10.30 -9.41 -7.27
CA VAL A 29 10.70 -9.13 -5.88
C VAL A 29 10.39 -7.67 -5.50
N LYS A 30 10.62 -6.72 -6.41
CA LYS A 30 10.22 -5.31 -6.18
C LYS A 30 8.72 -5.15 -5.99
N ALA A 31 7.91 -5.92 -6.73
CA ALA A 31 6.45 -5.86 -6.61
C ALA A 31 5.92 -6.42 -5.28
N LEU A 32 6.70 -7.27 -4.60
CA LEU A 32 6.38 -7.80 -3.26
C LEU A 32 6.69 -6.82 -2.13
N ALA A 33 7.46 -5.75 -2.40
CA ALA A 33 7.71 -4.72 -1.40
C ALA A 33 6.38 -4.09 -0.95
N PRO A 34 6.23 -3.77 0.36
CA PRO A 34 5.05 -3.06 0.84
C PRO A 34 4.80 -1.80 -0.01
N LYS A 35 3.58 -1.69 -0.51
CA LYS A 35 3.13 -0.52 -1.26
C LYS A 35 2.56 0.49 -0.28
N GLY A 36 2.94 1.75 -0.44
CA GLY A 36 2.47 2.86 0.40
C GLY A 36 3.61 3.60 1.10
N VAL A 37 3.24 4.61 1.89
CA VAL A 37 4.17 5.36 2.73
C VAL A 37 4.15 4.83 4.15
N GLU A 38 5.25 4.97 4.87
CA GLU A 38 5.30 4.60 6.29
C GLU A 38 4.29 5.45 7.07
N GLY A 39 3.54 4.85 8.00
CA GLY A 39 2.49 5.56 8.74
C GLY A 39 3.00 6.81 9.48
N LYS A 40 4.24 6.79 9.96
CA LYS A 40 4.91 7.96 10.56
C LYS A 40 5.02 9.16 9.61
N SER A 41 5.08 8.93 8.29
CA SER A 41 5.10 9.99 7.28
C SER A 41 3.74 10.66 7.12
N LEU A 42 2.66 10.05 7.61
CA LEU A 42 1.32 10.63 7.58
C LEU A 42 1.07 11.60 8.74
N LEU A 43 1.90 11.59 9.79
CA LEU A 43 1.74 12.46 10.96
C LEU A 43 1.82 13.96 10.61
N GLN A 44 2.50 14.31 9.52
CA GLN A 44 2.53 15.68 9.02
C GLN A 44 1.14 16.22 8.59
N PHE A 45 0.17 15.32 8.38
CA PHE A 45 -1.21 15.66 8.04
C PHE A 45 -2.13 15.65 9.27
N GLU A 46 -1.62 15.41 10.47
CA GLU A 46 -2.43 15.48 11.68
C GLU A 46 -2.88 16.93 11.94
N GLY A 47 -4.19 17.14 12.11
CA GLY A 47 -4.76 18.44 12.46
C GLY A 47 -4.66 19.52 11.37
N ILE A 48 -4.29 19.17 10.12
CA ILE A 48 -4.12 20.18 9.06
C ILE A 48 -5.44 20.63 8.43
N ILE A 49 -6.53 19.88 8.63
CA ILE A 49 -7.84 20.23 8.06
C ILE A 49 -8.44 21.36 8.91
N PRO A 50 -8.73 22.52 8.32
CA PRO A 50 -9.37 23.62 9.02
C PRO A 50 -10.73 23.20 9.61
N PRO A 51 -11.15 23.77 10.77
CA PRO A 51 -12.44 23.45 11.37
C PRO A 51 -13.64 23.65 10.45
N ASP A 52 -13.62 24.68 9.61
CA ASP A 52 -14.72 24.97 8.67
C ASP A 52 -14.81 23.88 7.59
N ASP A 53 -13.67 23.37 7.11
CA ASP A 53 -13.62 22.26 6.16
C ASP A 53 -14.07 20.96 6.82
N LEU A 54 -13.74 20.74 8.10
CA LEU A 54 -14.26 19.60 8.86
C LEU A 54 -15.79 19.63 8.96
N GLN A 55 -16.38 20.80 9.21
CA GLN A 55 -17.84 20.96 9.25
C GLN A 55 -18.48 20.67 7.89
N LEU A 56 -17.86 21.15 6.80
CA LEU A 56 -18.33 20.88 5.45
C LEU A 56 -18.29 19.38 5.11
N ILE A 57 -17.20 18.70 5.47
CA ILE A 57 -17.06 17.25 5.27
C ILE A 57 -18.13 16.48 6.07
N SER A 58 -18.32 16.82 7.35
CA SER A 58 -19.34 16.17 8.19
C SER A 58 -20.74 16.33 7.59
N LYS A 59 -21.10 17.54 7.18
CA LYS A 59 -22.39 17.81 6.54
C LYS A 59 -22.58 16.99 5.27
N ALA A 60 -21.56 16.89 4.43
CA ALA A 60 -21.63 16.10 3.19
C ALA A 60 -21.84 14.60 3.45
N ILE A 61 -21.23 14.06 4.51
CA ILE A 61 -21.42 12.66 4.94
C ILE A 61 -22.88 12.43 5.38
N GLU A 62 -23.40 13.30 6.25
CA GLU A 62 -24.78 13.21 6.76
C GLU A 62 -25.83 13.37 5.64
N GLU A 63 -25.59 14.29 4.70
CA GLU A 63 -26.55 14.58 3.64
C GLU A 63 -26.54 13.56 2.49
N GLY A 64 -25.40 12.92 2.22
CA GLY A 64 -25.17 12.13 1.01
C GLY A 64 -24.61 10.71 1.18
N CYS A 65 -23.90 10.38 2.25
CA CYS A 65 -23.32 9.04 2.45
C CYS A 65 -24.18 8.15 3.37
N GLU A 66 -24.88 8.72 4.35
CA GLU A 66 -25.69 7.94 5.30
C GLU A 66 -27.14 7.70 4.84
N LYS A 67 -27.55 8.27 3.70
CA LYS A 67 -28.84 7.98 3.08
C LYS A 67 -28.75 6.72 2.23
N VAL A 68 -28.88 5.56 2.87
CA VAL A 68 -29.14 4.32 2.16
C VAL A 68 -30.60 4.34 1.69
N ASP A 69 -30.83 4.43 0.38
CA ASP A 69 -32.17 4.16 -0.16
C ASP A 69 -32.47 2.67 -0.04
N ILE A 70 -33.31 2.31 0.92
CA ILE A 70 -33.71 0.93 1.21
C ILE A 70 -34.53 0.34 0.03
N GLY A 71 -35.09 1.18 -0.85
CA GLY A 71 -35.93 0.77 -1.98
C GLY A 71 -35.20 0.51 -3.31
N GLU A 72 -33.89 0.80 -3.38
CA GLU A 72 -33.08 0.65 -4.61
C GLU A 72 -32.30 -0.68 -4.70
N TRP A 73 -32.67 -1.68 -3.88
CA TRP A 73 -32.08 -3.04 -3.86
C TRP A 73 -33.05 -4.10 -4.40
#